data_AF-A0A4Y2H215-F1
#
_entry.id   AF-A0A4Y2H215-F1
#
_cell.length_a   1.000
_cell.length_b   1.000
_cell.length_c   1.000
_cell.angle_alpha   90.00
_cell.angle_beta   90.00
_cell.angle_gamma   90.00
#
_symmetry.space_group_name_H-M   'P 1'
#
loop_
_entity.id
_entity.type
_entity.pdbx_description
1 polymer ?
#
loop_
_entity_poly.entity_id
_entity_poly.type
_entity_poly.pdbx_seq_one_letter_code
_entity_poly.pdbx_strand_id
1 'polypeptide(L)'
;MYVCIFVRFITKTIHLELVIDMTTDAFLASFKRFVVRRGKPIEQVSDLGTDFVGAKHVLKLSCSEAIGRYLANEEVIWRINVPSARHFGGLWEAVVKSMKYHLKQVIGSQVLTHEEFSAVLVEIEAVLNTRTLVAASDDPDDLSVITPVISLWENSCKEFPSLI
;
A
#
# COMPACT_ATOMS: atom_id res chain seq x y z
N MET A 1 -9.48 13.60 8.57
CA MET A 1 -9.11 12.17 8.62
C MET A 1 -9.17 11.62 7.21
N TYR A 2 -8.06 11.04 6.76
CA TYR A 2 -7.87 10.51 5.42
C TYR A 2 -7.27 9.11 5.53
N VAL A 3 -7.38 8.32 4.47
CA VAL A 3 -6.74 6.99 4.39
C VAL A 3 -5.66 7.05 3.33
N CYS A 4 -4.42 6.82 3.74
CA CYS A 4 -3.32 6.61 2.82
C CYS A 4 -3.38 5.16 2.32
N ILE A 5 -3.29 4.98 1.01
CA ILE A 5 -3.45 3.67 0.35
C ILE A 5 -2.16 3.38 -0.41
N PHE A 6 -1.52 2.27 -0.06
CA PHE A 6 -0.37 1.74 -0.79
C PHE A 6 -0.80 0.48 -1.53
N VAL A 7 -0.41 0.35 -2.79
CA VAL A 7 -0.70 -0.83 -3.61
C VAL A 7 0.57 -1.32 -4.28
N ARG A 8 0.90 -2.60 -4.10
CA ARG A 8 1.97 -3.25 -4.86
C ARG A 8 1.46 -3.64 -6.24
N PHE A 9 2.04 -3.10 -7.31
CA PHE A 9 1.58 -3.38 -8.66
C PHE A 9 1.78 -4.83 -9.12
N ILE A 10 2.79 -5.52 -8.59
CA ILE A 10 3.11 -6.91 -8.94
C ILE A 10 2.13 -7.86 -8.24
N THR A 11 2.13 -7.87 -6.91
CA THR A 11 1.38 -8.82 -6.09
C THR A 11 -0.07 -8.38 -5.84
N LYS A 12 -0.42 -7.14 -6.20
CA LYS A 12 -1.73 -6.52 -5.93
C LYS A 12 -2.09 -6.45 -4.44
N THR A 13 -1.10 -6.58 -3.57
CA THR A 13 -1.25 -6.43 -2.11
C THR A 13 -1.48 -4.97 -1.76
N ILE A 14 -2.35 -4.72 -0.81
CA ILE A 14 -2.80 -3.39 -0.38
C ILE A 14 -2.37 -3.18 1.06
N HIS A 15 -2.01 -1.93 1.39
CA HIS A 15 -1.85 -1.47 2.75
C HIS A 15 -2.64 -0.18 2.95
N LEU A 16 -3.44 -0.13 4.02
CA LEU A 16 -4.29 0.99 4.39
C LEU A 16 -3.79 1.59 5.69
N GLU A 17 -3.59 2.90 5.70
CA GLU A 17 -3.08 3.63 6.85
C GLU A 17 -3.95 4.84 7.14
N LEU A 18 -4.37 4.97 8.40
CA LEU A 18 -5.13 6.12 8.85
C LEU A 18 -4.20 7.32 9.06
N VAL A 19 -4.56 8.47 8.49
CA VAL A 19 -3.84 9.73 8.67
C VAL A 19 -4.81 10.85 9.04
N ILE A 20 -4.32 11.79 9.85
CA ILE A 20 -5.15 12.86 10.41
C ILE A 20 -5.44 13.93 9.33
N ASP A 21 -4.44 14.24 8.52
CA ASP A 21 -4.46 15.27 7.47
C ASP A 21 -3.71 14.84 6.19
N MET A 22 -3.72 15.71 5.17
CA MET A 22 -3.01 15.55 3.89
C MET A 22 -1.72 16.39 3.86
N THR A 23 -0.93 16.33 4.94
CA THR A 23 0.39 16.98 4.99
C THR A 23 1.50 16.02 4.57
N THR A 24 2.64 16.59 4.16
CA THR A 24 3.87 15.84 3.88
C THR A 24 4.28 14.96 5.06
N ASP A 25 4.22 15.48 6.29
CA ASP A 25 4.66 14.77 7.49
C ASP A 25 3.74 13.58 7.82
N ALA A 26 2.43 13.77 7.69
CA ALA A 26 1.46 12.70 7.86
C ALA A 26 1.66 11.58 6.83
N PHE A 27 1.92 11.94 5.56
CA PHE A 27 2.29 10.97 4.55
C PHE A 27 3.60 10.25 4.89
N LEU A 28 4.68 10.96 5.22
CA LEU A 28 5.98 10.36 5.54
C LEU A 28 5.87 9.39 6.73
N ALA A 29 5.10 9.74 7.75
CA ALA A 29 4.83 8.86 8.88
C ALA A 29 4.08 7.58 8.45
N SER A 30 3.07 7.69 7.57
CA SER A 30 2.37 6.53 7.02
C SER A 30 3.27 5.67 6.14
N PHE A 31 4.11 6.29 5.31
CA PHE A 31 5.06 5.61 4.42
C PHE A 31 6.12 4.88 5.23
N LYS A 32 6.58 5.44 6.36
CA LYS A 32 7.43 4.73 7.32
C LYS A 32 6.81 3.44 7.80
N ARG A 33 5.55 3.51 8.25
CA ARG A 33 4.82 2.34 8.76
C ARG A 33 4.64 1.29 7.66
N PHE A 34 4.29 1.73 6.45
CA PHE A 34 4.21 0.86 5.27
C PHE A 34 5.53 0.12 5.02
N VAL A 35 6.64 0.86 4.89
CA VAL A 35 7.96 0.31 4.58
C VAL A 35 8.43 -0.66 5.66
N VAL A 36 8.23 -0.34 6.94
CA VAL A 36 8.62 -1.21 8.05
C VAL A 36 7.80 -2.50 8.07
N ARG A 37 6.49 -2.46 7.74
CA ARG A 37 5.63 -3.66 7.77
C ARG A 37 5.68 -4.49 6.50
N ARG A 38 5.85 -3.85 5.34
CA ARG A 38 5.72 -4.47 4.03
C ARG A 38 7.04 -4.57 3.29
N GLY A 39 8.13 -4.02 3.82
CA GLY A 39 9.41 -3.92 3.12
C GLY A 39 9.47 -2.70 2.20
N LYS A 40 10.69 -2.28 1.88
CA LYS A 40 10.96 -1.11 1.06
C LYS A 40 10.60 -1.36 -0.42
N PRO A 41 9.89 -0.44 -1.10
CA PRO A 41 9.66 -0.55 -2.53
C PRO A 41 10.92 -0.18 -3.32
N ILE A 42 11.14 -0.81 -4.47
CA ILE A 42 12.17 -0.40 -5.44
C ILE A 42 11.75 0.92 -6.12
N GLU A 43 10.47 1.02 -6.45
CA GLU A 43 9.89 2.18 -7.11
C GLU A 43 8.58 2.60 -6.43
N GLN A 44 8.44 3.89 -6.19
CA GLN A 44 7.23 4.54 -5.68
C GLN A 44 6.63 5.43 -6.77
N VAL A 45 5.35 5.23 -7.05
CA VAL A 45 4.57 6.07 -7.98
C VAL A 45 3.44 6.73 -7.21
N SER A 46 3.30 8.05 -7.32
CA SER A 46 2.22 8.84 -6.71
C SER A 46 1.66 9.85 -7.72
N ASP A 47 0.50 10.44 -7.43
CA ASP A 47 0.01 11.58 -8.20
C ASP A 47 0.74 12.89 -7.85
N LEU A 48 0.29 14.01 -8.44
CA LEU A 48 0.82 15.35 -8.24
C LEU A 48 0.35 16.02 -6.93
N GLY A 49 -0.18 15.24 -5.96
CA GLY A 49 -0.51 15.72 -4.63
C GLY A 49 0.65 16.45 -3.96
N THR A 50 0.36 17.59 -3.33
CA THR A 50 1.38 18.45 -2.72
C THR A 50 2.11 17.78 -1.56
N ASP A 51 1.41 16.90 -0.84
CA ASP A 51 1.95 16.01 0.19
C ASP A 51 2.99 15.04 -0.39
N PHE A 52 2.71 14.39 -1.52
CA PHE A 52 3.66 13.50 -2.17
C PHE A 52 4.85 14.25 -2.80
N VAL A 53 4.60 15.41 -3.41
CA VAL A 53 5.68 16.25 -3.96
C VAL A 53 6.61 16.72 -2.84
N GLY A 54 6.05 17.18 -1.72
CA GLY A 54 6.80 17.55 -0.53
C GLY A 54 7.60 16.39 0.03
N ALA A 55 6.99 15.21 0.17
CA ALA A 55 7.66 14.02 0.69
C ALA A 55 8.80 13.56 -0.21
N LYS A 56 8.62 13.58 -1.54
CA LYS A 56 9.69 13.30 -2.52
C LYS A 56 10.86 14.26 -2.36
N HIS A 57 10.59 15.54 -2.11
CA HIS A 57 11.63 16.53 -1.87
C HIS A 57 12.37 16.28 -0.55
N VAL A 58 11.63 16.02 0.53
CA VAL A 58 12.19 15.71 1.86
C VAL A 58 13.07 14.47 1.79
N LEU A 59 12.62 13.38 1.17
CA LEU A 59 13.44 12.16 1.06
C LEU A 59 14.67 12.34 0.18
N LYS A 60 14.64 13.23 -0.81
CA LYS A 60 15.80 13.54 -1.65
C LYS A 60 16.84 14.40 -0.93
N LEU A 61 16.41 15.31 -0.05
CA LEU A 61 17.29 16.25 0.66
C LEU A 61 17.77 15.74 2.02
N SER A 62 16.92 15.01 2.74
CA SER A 62 17.16 14.68 4.15
C SER A 62 17.90 13.35 4.30
N CYS A 63 19.23 13.45 4.41
CA CYS A 63 20.07 12.39 5.00
C CYS A 63 20.07 12.44 6.55
N SER A 64 19.24 13.30 7.17
CA SER A 64 19.27 13.57 8.62
C SER A 64 18.21 12.81 9.42
N GLU A 65 17.06 12.47 8.86
CA GLU A 65 16.05 11.67 9.56
C GLU A 65 16.28 10.16 9.38
N ALA A 66 15.95 9.35 10.39
CA ALA A 66 16.17 7.90 10.35
C ALA A 66 15.50 7.23 9.14
N ILE A 67 14.32 7.71 8.73
CA ILE A 67 13.65 7.20 7.52
C ILE A 67 14.28 7.74 6.25
N GLY A 68 14.63 9.03 6.21
CA GLY A 68 15.33 9.63 5.08
C GLY A 68 16.63 8.88 4.79
N ARG A 69 17.42 8.55 5.82
CA ARG A 69 18.61 7.70 5.70
C ARG A 69 18.28 6.28 5.24
N TYR A 70 17.30 5.63 5.85
CA TYR A 70 16.91 4.26 5.48
C TYR A 70 16.46 4.14 4.02
N LEU A 71 15.77 5.16 3.51
CA LEU A 71 15.28 5.23 2.12
C LEU A 71 16.31 5.80 1.15
N ALA A 72 17.22 6.68 1.60
CA ALA A 72 18.31 7.23 0.79
C ALA A 72 19.47 6.25 0.62
N ASN A 73 19.71 5.37 1.61
CA ASN A 73 20.81 4.41 1.59
C ASN A 73 20.68 3.34 0.48
N GLU A 74 19.46 3.07 0.00
CA GLU A 74 19.29 2.31 -1.25
C GLU A 74 18.14 2.94 -2.02
N GLU A 75 18.50 3.55 -3.15
CA GLU A 75 17.74 4.53 -3.92
C GLU A 75 16.32 4.06 -4.28
N VAL A 76 15.30 4.47 -3.52
CA VAL A 76 13.90 4.33 -3.95
C VAL A 76 13.65 5.29 -5.12
N ILE A 77 13.34 4.75 -6.29
CA ILE A 77 12.99 5.55 -7.46
C ILE A 77 11.59 6.12 -7.25
N TRP A 78 11.45 7.43 -7.10
CA TRP A 78 10.13 8.07 -6.96
C TRP A 78 9.70 8.76 -8.26
N ARG A 79 8.66 8.24 -8.92
CA ARG A 79 8.02 8.88 -10.08
C ARG A 79 6.72 9.55 -9.68
N ILE A 80 6.52 10.77 -10.20
CA ILE A 80 5.24 11.44 -10.10
C ILE A 80 4.50 11.17 -11.40
N ASN A 81 3.29 10.65 -11.28
CA ASN A 81 2.47 10.31 -12.42
C ASN A 81 1.91 11.60 -13.03
N VAL A 82 2.17 11.80 -14.32
CA VAL A 82 1.55 12.90 -15.05
C VAL A 82 0.05 12.60 -15.25
N PRO A 83 -0.84 13.60 -15.26
CA PRO A 83 -2.30 13.41 -15.31
C PRO A 83 -2.82 12.53 -16.46
N SER A 84 -2.01 12.33 -17.51
CA SER A 84 -2.32 11.53 -18.69
C SER A 84 -2.12 10.02 -18.53
N ALA A 85 -1.46 9.54 -17.47
CA ALA A 85 -1.10 8.13 -17.31
C ALA A 85 -2.21 7.31 -16.61
N ARG A 86 -3.33 7.15 -17.31
CA ARG A 86 -4.55 6.41 -16.87
C ARG A 86 -4.32 4.93 -16.58
N HIS A 87 -3.26 4.32 -17.11
CA HIS A 87 -2.99 2.88 -16.92
C HIS A 87 -2.69 2.52 -15.46
N PHE A 88 -1.97 3.38 -14.73
CA PHE A 88 -1.79 3.22 -13.28
C PHE A 88 -3.08 3.59 -12.53
N GLY A 89 -3.81 4.60 -13.03
CA GLY A 89 -5.19 5.01 -12.70
C GLY A 89 -6.09 3.91 -12.14
N GLY A 90 -6.36 2.91 -12.98
CA GLY A 90 -7.41 1.93 -12.71
C GLY A 90 -7.19 1.08 -11.45
N LEU A 91 -5.94 0.78 -11.07
CA LEU A 91 -5.69 -0.11 -9.93
C LEU A 91 -5.98 0.59 -8.59
N TRP A 92 -5.45 1.79 -8.37
CA TRP A 92 -5.72 2.52 -7.13
C TRP A 92 -7.18 2.98 -7.07
N GLU A 93 -7.79 3.37 -8.19
CA GLU A 93 -9.23 3.67 -8.26
C GLU A 93 -10.08 2.46 -7.85
N ALA A 94 -9.76 1.25 -8.33
CA ALA A 94 -10.46 0.03 -7.96
C ALA A 94 -10.29 -0.30 -6.47
N VAL A 95 -9.10 -0.09 -5.91
CA VAL A 95 -8.84 -0.28 -4.47
C VAL A 95 -9.61 0.73 -3.63
N VAL A 96 -9.60 2.02 -4.00
CA VAL A 96 -10.37 3.08 -3.33
C VAL A 96 -11.86 2.73 -3.36
N LYS A 97 -12.39 2.30 -4.50
CA LYS A 97 -13.80 1.90 -4.65
C LYS A 97 -14.14 0.71 -3.75
N SER A 98 -13.29 -0.32 -3.72
CA SER A 98 -13.50 -1.53 -2.91
C SER A 98 -13.42 -1.23 -1.41
N MET A 99 -12.44 -0.44 -0.98
CA MET A 99 -12.32 0.01 0.41
C MET A 99 -13.57 0.79 0.84
N LYS A 100 -14.00 1.78 0.04
CA LYS A 100 -15.22 2.56 0.33
C LYS A 100 -16.47 1.69 0.41
N TYR A 101 -16.56 0.68 -0.47
CA TYR A 101 -17.66 -0.29 -0.42
C TYR A 101 -17.68 -1.04 0.92
N HIS A 102 -16.55 -1.63 1.34
CA HIS A 102 -16.48 -2.34 2.62
C HIS A 102 -16.71 -1.44 3.82
N LEU A 103 -16.16 -0.22 3.83
CA LEU A 103 -16.41 0.77 4.88
C LEU A 103 -17.90 1.04 5.05
N LYS A 104 -18.64 1.21 3.94
CA LYS A 104 -20.08 1.44 3.99
C LYS A 104 -20.85 0.25 4.56
N GLN A 105 -20.40 -0.98 4.30
CA GLN A 105 -21.04 -2.19 4.84
C GLN A 105 -20.77 -2.39 6.33
N VAL A 106 -19.53 -2.12 6.78
CA VAL A 106 -19.11 -2.38 8.16
C VAL A 106 -19.59 -1.28 9.12
N ILE A 107 -19.42 0.00 8.74
CA ILE A 107 -19.67 1.14 9.63
C ILE A 107 -21.16 1.50 9.68
N GLY A 108 -21.85 1.40 8.54
CA GLY A 108 -23.23 1.87 8.41
C GLY A 108 -23.35 3.37 8.77
N SER A 109 -24.08 3.67 9.84
CA SER A 109 -24.30 5.04 10.34
C SER A 109 -23.57 5.35 11.66
N GLN A 110 -22.66 4.48 12.09
CA GLN A 110 -21.93 4.67 13.35
C GLN A 110 -20.87 5.76 13.24
N VAL A 111 -20.63 6.48 14.34
CA VAL A 111 -19.50 7.41 14.47
C VAL A 111 -18.40 6.67 15.22
N LEU A 112 -17.29 6.41 14.52
CA LEU A 112 -16.15 5.70 15.09
C LEU A 112 -15.11 6.68 15.63
N THR A 113 -14.48 6.28 16.73
CA THR A 113 -13.23 6.89 17.21
C THR A 113 -12.08 6.60 16.25
N HIS A 114 -10.96 7.29 16.43
CA HIS A 114 -9.76 7.08 15.61
C HIS A 114 -9.25 5.62 15.71
N GLU A 115 -9.26 5.04 16.91
CA GLU A 115 -8.79 3.67 17.15
C GLU A 115 -9.72 2.64 16.51
N GLU A 116 -11.04 2.81 16.66
CA GLU A 116 -12.03 1.94 16.03
C GLU A 116 -11.96 1.99 14.51
N PHE A 117 -11.81 3.19 13.93
CA PHE A 117 -11.68 3.33 12.48
C PHE A 117 -10.38 2.70 11.95
N SER A 118 -9.27 2.85 12.70
CA SER A 118 -8.01 2.17 12.38
C SER A 118 -8.17 0.65 12.39
N ALA A 119 -8.88 0.09 13.38
CA ALA A 119 -9.16 -1.35 13.46
C ALA A 119 -9.99 -1.83 12.27
N VAL A 120 -11.06 -1.11 11.91
CA VAL A 120 -11.88 -1.43 10.72
C VAL A 120 -11.04 -1.40 9.43
N LEU A 121 -10.12 -0.46 9.29
CA LEU A 121 -9.23 -0.43 8.12
C LEU A 121 -8.30 -1.65 8.04
N VAL A 122 -7.82 -2.16 9.18
CA VAL A 122 -7.02 -3.40 9.24
C VAL A 122 -7.84 -4.61 8.78
N GLU A 123 -9.10 -4.71 9.21
CA GLU A 123 -10.01 -5.77 8.77
C GLU A 123 -10.31 -5.69 7.26
N ILE A 124 -10.57 -4.49 6.75
CA ILE A 124 -10.80 -4.27 5.33
C ILE A 124 -9.55 -4.58 4.52
N GLU A 125 -8.36 -4.17 4.98
CA GLU A 125 -7.09 -4.53 4.37
C GLU A 125 -6.92 -6.06 4.28
N ALA A 126 -7.27 -6.79 5.34
CA ALA A 126 -7.22 -8.25 5.35
C ALA A 126 -8.15 -8.85 4.29
N VAL A 127 -9.42 -8.42 4.25
CA VAL A 127 -10.41 -8.88 3.24
C VAL A 127 -9.93 -8.59 1.82
N LEU A 128 -9.41 -7.39 1.56
CA LEU A 128 -8.90 -7.03 0.25
C LEU A 128 -7.69 -7.90 -0.12
N ASN A 129 -6.81 -8.25 0.82
CA ASN A 129 -5.63 -9.06 0.56
C ASN A 129 -5.87 -10.57 0.49
N THR A 130 -7.03 -11.05 0.91
CA THR A 130 -7.46 -12.46 0.77
C THR A 130 -8.34 -12.70 -0.46
N ARG A 131 -8.64 -11.66 -1.24
CA ARG A 131 -9.44 -11.81 -2.47
C ARG A 131 -8.72 -12.72 -3.49
N THR A 132 -9.47 -13.54 -4.20
CA THR A 132 -8.92 -14.38 -5.28
C THR A 132 -8.43 -13.52 -6.45
N LEU A 133 -7.20 -13.76 -6.92
CA LEU A 133 -6.69 -13.18 -8.17
C LEU A 133 -6.88 -14.15 -9.34
N VAL A 134 -6.48 -15.41 -9.14
CA VAL A 134 -6.52 -16.48 -10.15
C VAL A 134 -6.50 -17.84 -9.44
N ALA A 135 -6.95 -18.90 -10.12
CA ALA A 135 -6.72 -20.27 -9.68
C ALA A 135 -5.20 -20.55 -9.65
N ALA A 136 -4.75 -21.36 -8.70
CA ALA A 136 -3.33 -21.71 -8.59
C ALA A 136 -2.93 -22.86 -9.54
N SER A 137 -3.90 -23.59 -10.07
CA SER A 137 -3.74 -24.74 -10.96
C SER A 137 -4.82 -24.75 -12.04
N ASP A 138 -4.52 -25.43 -13.15
CA ASP A 138 -5.48 -25.72 -14.22
C ASP A 138 -6.28 -27.03 -13.94
N ASP A 139 -5.95 -27.74 -12.86
CA ASP A 139 -6.66 -28.94 -12.43
C ASP A 139 -8.06 -28.58 -11.90
N PRO A 140 -9.15 -29.08 -12.50
CA PRO A 140 -10.51 -28.77 -12.07
C PRO A 140 -10.84 -29.25 -10.64
N ASP A 141 -10.09 -30.21 -10.09
CA ASP A 141 -10.27 -30.71 -8.72
C ASP A 141 -9.42 -29.92 -7.69
N ASP A 142 -8.50 -29.07 -8.16
CA ASP A 142 -7.70 -28.19 -7.30
C ASP A 142 -8.39 -26.84 -7.08
N LEU A 143 -8.94 -26.66 -5.88
CA LEU A 143 -9.64 -25.43 -5.48
C LEU A 143 -8.70 -24.35 -4.90
N SER A 144 -7.38 -24.55 -4.96
CA SER A 144 -6.43 -23.58 -4.46
C SER A 144 -6.38 -22.31 -5.32
N VAL A 145 -6.22 -21.17 -4.65
CA VAL A 145 -6.26 -19.85 -5.28
C VAL A 145 -5.08 -19.00 -4.89
N ILE A 146 -4.57 -18.23 -5.85
CA ILE A 146 -3.56 -17.22 -5.60
C ILE A 146 -4.29 -15.95 -5.15
N THR A 147 -4.01 -15.54 -3.92
CA THR A 147 -4.47 -14.26 -3.34
C THR A 147 -3.31 -13.25 -3.29
N PRO A 148 -3.58 -11.94 -3.13
CA PRO A 148 -2.52 -10.95 -3.00
C PRO A 148 -1.52 -11.23 -1.87
N VAL A 149 -1.98 -11.78 -0.75
CA VAL A 149 -1.09 -12.10 0.38
C VAL A 149 -0.21 -13.31 0.08
N ILE A 150 -0.77 -14.36 -0.56
CA ILE A 150 -0.01 -15.55 -0.97
C ILE A 150 1.05 -15.15 -2.01
N SER A 151 0.66 -14.37 -3.02
CA SER A 151 1.58 -13.86 -4.04
C SER A 151 2.72 -13.03 -3.46
N LEU A 152 2.46 -12.27 -2.38
CA LEU A 152 3.52 -11.53 -1.69
C LEU A 152 4.53 -12.48 -1.03
N TRP A 153 4.06 -13.49 -0.31
CA TRP A 153 4.92 -14.43 0.41
C TRP A 153 5.78 -15.26 -0.56
N GLU A 154 5.19 -15.77 -1.64
CA GLU A 154 5.92 -16.53 -2.65
C GLU A 154 7.05 -15.73 -3.30
N ASN A 155 6.82 -14.43 -3.56
CA ASN A 155 7.84 -13.57 -4.13
C ASN A 155 8.92 -13.19 -3.10
N SER A 156 8.54 -12.97 -1.83
CA SER A 156 9.53 -12.75 -0.76
C SER A 156 10.42 -13.97 -0.54
N CYS A 157 9.89 -15.19 -0.64
CA CYS A 157 10.70 -16.42 -0.55
C CYS A 157 11.67 -16.62 -1.73
N LYS A 158 11.38 -16.06 -2.91
CA LYS A 158 12.30 -16.10 -4.07
C LYS A 158 13.48 -15.13 -3.95
N GLU A 159 13.40 -14.14 -3.06
CA GLU A 159 14.44 -13.13 -2.83
C GLU A 159 15.37 -13.46 -1.65
N PHE A 160 15.12 -14.54 -0.90
CA PHE A 160 16.10 -15.05 0.06
C PHE A 160 17.13 -15.91 -0.69
N PRO A 161 18.40 -15.48 -0.86
CA PRO A 161 19.45 -16.44 -1.15
C PRO A 161 19.47 -17.42 0.01
N SER A 162 19.45 -18.71 -0.32
CA SER A 162 19.54 -19.81 0.64
C SER A 162 20.71 -19.58 1.59
N LEU A 163 20.41 -19.12 2.80
CA LEU A 163 21.32 -19.17 3.93
C LEU A 163 21.05 -20.48 4.68
N ILE A 164 21.33 -21.59 3.98
CA ILE A 164 21.80 -22.86 4.55
C ILE A 164 22.86 -23.38 3.58
#